data_AF-A0A6P5TVZ1-F1
#
_entry.id   AF-A0A6P5TVZ1-F1
#
_cell.length_a   1.000
_cell.length_b   1.000
_cell.length_c   1.000
_cell.angle_alpha   90.00
_cell.angle_beta   90.00
_cell.angle_gamma   90.00
#
_symmetry.space_group_name_H-M   'P 1'
#
loop_
_entity.id
_entity.type
_entity.pdbx_description
1 polymer ?
#
loop_
_entity_poly.entity_id
_entity_poly.type
_entity_poly.pdbx_seq_one_letter_code
_entity_poly.pdbx_strand_id
1 'polypeptide(L)'
;MEKLQRGFGGDGEEEGYDAVVVGSGYGGSVVACRLSMAAAGIRVCLLEKGRRWESEDFPTDSFKLLSSLRMESRNLGLSFGSKDALIQVYEQNDSVAVVGCGLGGGSLVNAGVMMPTPVRARRHLKWPNDWEKNWDHCEASAAAMLKIQSVPVKFSVGQALEDIAIKEEVGETSETSVKLTVNFDFEDQRPGNTETSKLQEMGSCLACGNCLSGCPYNAKASNDKTYLLSAIQACLIYNHPLI
;
A
#
# COMPACT_ATOMS: atom_id res chain seq x y z
N MET A 1 14.58 -2.52 18.87
CA MET A 1 15.89 -2.01 18.39
C MET A 1 16.63 -3.17 17.75
N GLU A 2 16.44 -3.37 16.44
CA GLU A 2 17.28 -4.25 15.64
C GLU A 2 17.47 -3.51 14.32
N LYS A 3 18.71 -3.08 14.07
CA LYS A 3 19.05 -2.28 12.89
C LYS A 3 18.83 -3.17 11.67
N LEU A 4 17.83 -2.84 10.84
CA LEU A 4 17.83 -3.20 9.41
C LEU A 4 18.88 -2.33 8.69
N GLN A 5 20.14 -2.48 9.09
CA GLN A 5 21.32 -2.01 8.38
C GLN A 5 22.25 -3.21 8.29
N ARG A 6 21.98 -4.13 7.35
CA ARG A 6 23.06 -4.97 6.83
C ARG A 6 23.84 -4.09 5.87
N GLY A 7 24.82 -3.37 6.43
CA GLY A 7 25.94 -2.87 5.65
C GLY A 7 26.69 -4.08 5.10
N PHE A 8 26.90 -4.09 3.78
CA PHE A 8 27.85 -4.97 3.14
C PHE A 8 29.24 -4.63 3.68
N GLY A 9 29.86 -5.58 4.38
CA GLY A 9 31.24 -5.49 4.83
C GLY A 9 32.08 -6.47 4.01
N GLY A 10 33.05 -5.92 3.25
CA GLY A 10 34.05 -6.69 2.52
C GLY A 10 34.46 -6.02 1.22
N ASP A 11 35.60 -5.31 1.28
CA ASP A 11 36.55 -5.10 0.17
C ASP A 11 36.10 -4.36 -1.09
N GLY A 12 36.11 -3.02 -1.04
CA GLY A 12 36.71 -2.16 -2.08
C GLY A 12 36.15 -2.14 -3.52
N GLU A 13 35.18 -2.98 -3.88
CA GLU A 13 34.44 -2.86 -5.14
C GLU A 13 33.15 -2.08 -4.86
N GLU A 14 32.90 -1.00 -5.62
CA GLU A 14 31.59 -0.34 -5.58
C GLU A 14 30.53 -1.36 -6.02
N GLU A 15 29.85 -1.97 -5.05
CA GLU A 15 28.68 -2.80 -5.29
C GLU A 15 27.57 -1.92 -5.88
N GLY A 16 27.56 -1.81 -7.20
CA GLY A 16 26.58 -1.04 -7.95
C GLY A 16 25.20 -1.69 -7.92
N TYR A 17 24.17 -0.89 -8.21
CA TYR A 17 22.83 -1.39 -8.50
C TYR A 17 22.61 -1.38 -10.01
N ASP A 18 21.92 -2.39 -10.51
CA ASP A 18 21.59 -2.49 -11.93
C ASP A 18 20.35 -1.63 -12.27
N ALA A 19 19.50 -1.37 -11.27
CA ALA A 19 18.34 -0.49 -11.38
C ALA A 19 18.12 0.33 -10.11
N VAL A 20 17.71 1.59 -10.29
CA VAL A 20 17.26 2.46 -9.20
C VAL A 20 15.79 2.80 -9.40
N VAL A 21 14.97 2.53 -8.39
CA VAL A 21 13.55 2.85 -8.34
C VAL A 21 13.34 3.97 -7.32
N VAL A 22 12.76 5.08 -7.76
CA VAL A 22 12.47 6.22 -6.89
C VAL A 22 10.98 6.22 -6.52
N GLY A 23 10.72 6.09 -5.22
CA GLY A 23 9.39 6.01 -4.62
C GLY A 23 8.91 4.57 -4.43
N SER A 24 8.30 4.32 -3.27
CA SER A 24 7.85 2.98 -2.84
C SER A 24 6.33 2.75 -2.95
N GLY A 25 5.60 3.64 -3.63
CA GLY A 25 4.18 3.49 -3.93
C GLY A 25 3.90 2.37 -4.96
N TYR A 26 2.66 2.24 -5.43
CA TYR A 26 2.23 1.13 -6.30
C TYR A 26 3.14 0.88 -7.51
N GLY A 27 3.47 1.92 -8.28
CA GLY A 27 4.33 1.75 -9.45
C GLY A 27 5.74 1.27 -9.08
N GLY A 28 6.38 1.93 -8.10
CA GLY A 28 7.74 1.60 -7.68
C GLY A 28 7.84 0.22 -7.02
N SER A 29 6.89 -0.14 -6.16
CA SER A 29 6.88 -1.45 -5.50
C SER A 29 6.68 -2.60 -6.50
N VAL A 30 5.81 -2.42 -7.49
CA VAL A 30 5.61 -3.40 -8.57
C VAL A 30 6.90 -3.56 -9.36
N VAL A 31 7.51 -2.47 -9.82
CA VAL A 31 8.75 -2.51 -10.61
C VAL A 31 9.87 -3.18 -9.82
N ALA A 32 10.09 -2.77 -8.57
CA ALA A 32 11.11 -3.37 -7.71
C ALA A 32 10.88 -4.89 -7.55
N CYS A 33 9.65 -5.30 -7.24
CA CYS A 33 9.29 -6.71 -7.13
C CYS A 33 9.57 -7.49 -8.41
N ARG A 34 9.15 -6.99 -9.58
CA ARG A 34 9.34 -7.72 -10.84
C ARG A 34 10.81 -7.79 -11.28
N LEU A 35 11.56 -6.71 -11.10
CA LEU A 35 13.00 -6.70 -11.41
C LEU A 35 13.77 -7.67 -10.49
N SER A 36 13.49 -7.64 -9.18
CA SER A 36 14.12 -8.55 -8.22
C SER A 36 13.77 -10.02 -8.46
N MET A 37 12.61 -10.32 -9.05
CA MET A 37 12.19 -11.69 -9.41
C MET A 37 12.66 -12.13 -10.81
N ALA A 38 13.31 -11.26 -11.59
CA ALA A 38 13.77 -11.62 -12.92
C ALA A 38 14.83 -12.72 -12.84
N ALA A 39 14.84 -13.65 -13.79
CA ALA A 39 15.77 -14.79 -13.80
C ALA A 39 17.26 -14.39 -13.78
N ALA A 40 17.56 -13.16 -14.20
CA ALA A 40 18.91 -12.58 -14.18
C ALA A 40 19.32 -11.98 -12.82
N GLY A 41 18.44 -11.93 -11.81
CA GLY A 41 18.76 -11.44 -10.47
C GLY A 41 19.19 -9.96 -10.43
N ILE A 42 18.36 -9.07 -11.00
CA ILE A 42 18.67 -7.62 -11.09
C ILE A 42 18.81 -7.02 -9.68
N ARG A 43 19.95 -6.39 -9.38
CA ARG A 43 20.17 -5.68 -8.11
C ARG A 43 19.43 -4.34 -8.15
N VAL A 44 18.38 -4.24 -7.35
CA VAL A 44 17.52 -3.06 -7.30
C VAL A 44 17.81 -2.23 -6.05
N CYS A 45 18.09 -0.93 -6.23
CA CYS A 45 18.01 0.06 -5.15
C CYS A 45 16.65 0.74 -5.20
N LEU A 46 15.89 0.70 -4.10
CA LEU A 46 14.67 1.48 -3.97
C LEU A 46 14.90 2.64 -3.00
N LEU A 47 14.66 3.86 -3.46
CA LEU A 47 14.78 5.08 -2.66
C LEU A 47 13.39 5.61 -2.30
N GLU A 48 13.14 5.79 -1.00
CA GLU A 48 11.90 6.36 -0.47
C GLU A 48 12.23 7.60 0.38
N LYS A 49 11.44 8.67 0.21
CA LYS A 49 11.62 9.92 0.97
C LYS A 49 11.22 9.73 2.43
N GLY A 50 10.11 9.04 2.66
CA GLY A 50 9.55 8.84 4.00
C GLY A 50 10.19 7.68 4.75
N ARG A 51 9.87 7.58 6.05
CA ARG A 51 10.33 6.46 6.89
C ARG A 51 9.52 5.19 6.68
N ARG A 52 9.99 4.09 7.27
CA ARG A 52 9.17 2.89 7.49
C ARG A 52 8.22 3.16 8.66
N TRP A 53 6.94 2.87 8.48
CA TRP A 53 5.88 3.02 9.48
C TRP A 53 5.43 1.64 9.95
N GLU A 54 5.51 1.39 11.25
CA GLU A 54 4.96 0.19 11.87
C GLU A 54 3.54 0.43 12.37
N SER A 55 2.84 -0.64 12.77
CA SER A 55 1.44 -0.56 13.20
C SER A 55 1.24 0.43 14.37
N GLU A 56 2.19 0.46 15.30
CA GLU A 56 2.16 1.32 16.49
C GLU A 56 2.48 2.79 16.17
N ASP A 57 3.10 3.06 15.02
CA ASP A 57 3.41 4.43 14.57
C ASP A 57 2.17 5.15 14.02
N PHE A 58 1.15 4.41 13.57
CA PHE A 58 0.00 5.04 12.92
C PHE A 58 -0.85 5.85 13.91
N PRO A 59 -1.22 7.09 13.54
CA PRO A 59 -2.02 7.95 14.40
C PRO A 59 -3.41 7.36 14.64
N THR A 60 -3.79 7.24 15.91
CA THR A 60 -5.08 6.71 16.39
C THR A 60 -5.99 7.80 16.96
N ASP A 61 -5.50 9.03 17.03
CA ASP A 61 -6.20 10.19 17.56
C ASP A 61 -5.85 11.45 16.76
N SER A 62 -6.65 12.51 16.93
CA SER A 62 -6.54 13.75 16.16
C SER A 62 -5.23 14.51 16.39
N PHE A 63 -4.68 14.47 17.60
CA PHE A 63 -3.42 15.16 17.90
C PHE A 63 -2.24 14.49 17.20
N LYS A 64 -2.18 13.15 17.26
CA LYS A 64 -1.19 12.38 16.50
C LYS A 64 -1.36 12.55 15.00
N LEU A 65 -2.60 12.55 14.50
CA LEU A 65 -2.86 12.77 13.08
C LEU A 65 -2.32 14.12 12.61
N LEU A 66 -2.56 15.19 13.38
CA LEU A 66 -2.03 16.51 13.09
C LEU A 66 -0.50 16.55 13.11
N SER A 67 0.13 15.83 14.05
CA SER A 67 1.60 15.71 14.12
C SER A 67 2.21 14.91 12.96
N SER A 68 1.43 14.00 12.37
CA SER A 68 1.79 13.16 11.22
C SER A 68 1.40 13.79 9.88
N LEU A 69 0.99 15.06 9.87
CA LEU A 69 0.59 15.79 8.68
C LEU A 69 1.61 16.89 8.36
N ARG A 70 1.96 16.99 7.08
CA ARG A 70 2.65 18.13 6.50
C ARG A 70 1.74 18.80 5.48
N MET A 71 1.66 20.11 5.55
CA MET A 71 0.95 20.90 4.55
C MET A 71 1.92 21.84 3.86
N GLU A 72 1.79 21.93 2.55
CA GLU A 72 2.48 22.88 1.69
C GLU A 72 1.44 23.66 0.89
N SER A 73 1.22 24.91 1.26
CA SER A 73 0.33 25.82 0.54
C SER A 73 1.15 26.74 -0.35
N ARG A 74 1.07 26.52 -1.66
CA ARG A 74 1.67 27.44 -2.64
C ARG A 74 0.90 28.75 -2.72
N ASN A 75 -0.41 28.72 -2.45
CA ASN A 75 -1.27 29.91 -2.43
C ASN A 75 -0.82 30.91 -1.36
N LEU A 76 -0.48 30.41 -0.17
CA LEU A 76 -0.04 31.22 0.95
C LEU A 76 1.48 31.34 1.07
N GLY A 77 2.24 30.56 0.29
CA GLY A 77 3.70 30.45 0.42
C GLY A 77 4.15 29.84 1.75
N LEU A 78 3.32 29.00 2.37
CA LEU A 78 3.53 28.46 3.71
C LEU A 78 3.75 26.94 3.68
N SER A 79 4.61 26.44 4.56
CA SER A 79 4.74 25.01 4.83
C SER A 79 4.79 24.73 6.33
N PHE A 80 4.04 23.73 6.80
CA PHE A 80 4.07 23.27 8.19
C PHE A 80 4.22 21.75 8.28
N GLY A 81 4.71 21.25 9.41
CA GLY A 81 4.86 19.81 9.66
C GLY A 81 6.15 19.23 9.09
N SER A 82 6.47 18.00 9.50
CA SER A 82 7.76 17.36 9.18
C SER A 82 7.87 16.96 7.71
N LYS A 83 9.08 17.06 7.13
CA LYS A 83 9.34 16.72 5.71
C LYS A 83 9.09 15.24 5.38
N ASP A 84 9.13 14.38 6.39
CA ASP A 84 8.89 12.94 6.36
C ASP A 84 7.56 12.53 7.03
N ALA A 85 6.67 13.49 7.31
CA ALA A 85 5.34 13.23 7.86
C ALA A 85 4.53 12.29 6.95
N LEU A 86 3.75 11.39 7.56
CA LEU A 86 3.00 10.33 6.88
C LEU A 86 2.06 10.87 5.79
N ILE A 87 1.34 11.95 6.09
CA ILE A 87 0.37 12.56 5.18
C ILE A 87 0.93 13.89 4.71
N GLN A 88 1.05 14.04 3.39
CA GLN A 88 1.53 15.25 2.74
C GLN A 88 0.37 15.88 1.98
N VAL A 89 0.00 17.11 2.34
CA VAL A 89 -1.06 17.88 1.73
C VAL A 89 -0.43 19.01 0.92
N TYR A 90 -0.62 18.99 -0.40
CA TYR A 90 -0.17 20.04 -1.29
C TYR A 90 -1.37 20.83 -1.79
N GLU A 91 -1.40 22.13 -1.51
CA GLU A 91 -2.40 23.06 -2.02
C GLU A 91 -1.77 23.96 -3.07
N GLN A 92 -2.37 24.01 -4.25
CA GLN A 92 -1.99 24.92 -5.32
C GLN A 92 -3.22 25.34 -6.13
N ASN A 93 -3.43 26.65 -6.24
CA ASN A 93 -4.61 27.26 -6.85
C ASN A 93 -5.90 26.72 -6.21
N ASP A 94 -6.79 26.15 -7.02
CA ASP A 94 -8.06 25.53 -6.63
C ASP A 94 -7.94 24.02 -6.38
N SER A 95 -6.72 23.48 -6.28
CA SER A 95 -6.44 22.05 -6.19
C SER A 95 -5.71 21.69 -4.89
N VAL A 96 -6.14 20.58 -4.27
CA VAL A 96 -5.47 19.96 -3.11
C VAL A 96 -5.15 18.50 -3.44
N ALA A 97 -3.89 18.11 -3.25
CA ALA A 97 -3.44 16.74 -3.38
C ALA A 97 -3.00 16.20 -2.02
N VAL A 98 -3.49 15.02 -1.66
CA VAL A 98 -3.09 14.31 -0.43
C VAL A 98 -2.33 13.05 -0.84
N VAL A 99 -1.10 12.90 -0.34
CA VAL A 99 -0.27 11.73 -0.64
C VAL A 99 0.33 11.13 0.62
N GLY A 100 0.52 9.81 0.61
CA GLY A 100 1.25 9.10 1.66
C GLY A 100 2.75 9.19 1.45
N CYS A 101 3.51 9.40 2.53
CA CYS A 101 4.96 9.45 2.54
C CYS A 101 5.53 8.46 3.55
N GLY A 102 6.22 7.45 3.03
CA GLY A 102 6.72 6.33 3.80
C GLY A 102 6.90 5.10 2.93
N LEU A 103 7.60 4.09 3.44
CA LEU A 103 7.81 2.83 2.72
C LEU A 103 6.46 2.14 2.45
N GLY A 104 6.02 2.14 1.19
CA GLY A 104 4.68 1.72 0.74
C GLY A 104 3.83 2.85 0.15
N GLY A 105 4.23 4.12 0.34
CA GLY A 105 3.59 5.31 -0.21
C GLY A 105 2.11 5.44 0.14
N GLY A 106 1.28 5.82 -0.83
CA GLY A 106 -0.16 6.01 -0.64
C GLY A 106 -0.93 4.74 -0.19
N SER A 107 -0.36 3.55 -0.36
CA SER A 107 -0.99 2.31 0.13
C SER A 107 -1.10 2.26 1.66
N LEU A 108 -0.27 3.04 2.38
CA LEU A 108 -0.37 3.17 3.83
C LEU A 108 -1.66 3.89 4.25
N VAL A 109 -2.04 4.94 3.52
CA VAL A 109 -3.07 5.94 3.94
C VAL A 109 -4.32 6.00 3.04
N ASN A 110 -4.44 5.16 2.02
CA ASN A 110 -5.68 5.10 1.22
C ASN A 110 -6.78 4.24 1.90
N ALA A 111 -7.96 4.14 1.30
CA ALA A 111 -9.03 3.28 1.84
C ALA A 111 -8.87 1.78 1.49
N GLY A 112 -7.82 1.40 0.74
CA GLY A 112 -7.63 0.03 0.25
C GLY A 112 -8.67 -0.42 -0.79
N VAL A 113 -9.46 0.50 -1.34
CA VAL A 113 -10.53 0.19 -2.31
C VAL A 113 -9.95 -0.27 -3.63
N MET A 114 -10.42 -1.41 -4.11
CA MET A 114 -10.01 -2.04 -5.36
C MET A 114 -11.21 -2.17 -6.29
N MET A 115 -11.19 -1.38 -7.35
CA MET A 115 -12.24 -1.35 -8.37
C MET A 115 -11.66 -1.79 -9.70
N PRO A 116 -12.29 -2.75 -10.40
CA PRO A 116 -11.92 -3.07 -11.77
C PRO A 116 -12.04 -1.83 -12.65
N THR A 117 -11.12 -1.67 -13.59
CA THR A 117 -11.19 -0.52 -14.51
C THR A 117 -12.37 -0.70 -15.46
N PRO A 118 -13.32 0.25 -15.54
CA PRO A 118 -14.44 0.13 -16.45
C PRO A 118 -13.97 0.01 -17.90
N VAL A 119 -14.64 -0.84 -18.70
CA VAL A 119 -14.31 -1.05 -20.13
C VAL A 119 -14.24 0.28 -20.89
N ARG A 120 -15.16 1.22 -20.59
CA ARG A 120 -15.16 2.57 -21.19
C ARG A 120 -13.87 3.36 -20.92
N ALA A 121 -13.25 3.17 -19.75
CA ALA A 121 -12.01 3.83 -19.38
C ALA A 121 -10.81 3.11 -20.02
N ARG A 122 -10.79 1.78 -19.94
CA ARG A 122 -9.75 0.92 -20.51
C ARG A 122 -9.60 1.09 -22.04
N ARG A 123 -10.71 1.23 -22.76
CA ARG A 123 -10.77 1.36 -24.22
C ARG A 123 -10.90 2.81 -24.71
N HIS A 124 -10.65 3.79 -23.85
CA HIS A 124 -10.76 5.18 -24.26
C HIS A 124 -9.65 5.52 -25.26
N LEU A 125 -9.98 6.24 -26.34
CA LEU A 125 -9.05 6.64 -27.43
C LEU A 125 -7.83 7.48 -26.99
N LYS A 126 -7.78 7.89 -25.73
CA LYS A 126 -6.65 8.65 -25.15
C LYS A 126 -5.56 7.72 -24.63
N TRP A 127 -5.84 6.43 -24.49
CA TRP A 127 -4.88 5.41 -24.09
C TRP A 127 -4.27 4.73 -25.33
N PRO A 128 -3.01 4.29 -25.26
CA PRO A 128 -2.42 3.48 -26.33
C PRO A 128 -3.20 2.20 -26.57
N ASN A 129 -3.41 1.81 -27.83
CA ASN A 129 -4.16 0.59 -28.17
C ASN A 129 -3.53 -0.69 -27.56
N ASP A 130 -2.21 -0.71 -27.40
CA ASP A 130 -1.49 -1.85 -26.81
C ASP A 130 -1.77 -2.08 -25.33
N TRP A 131 -2.34 -1.08 -24.65
CA TRP A 131 -2.65 -1.11 -23.21
C TRP A 131 -3.60 -2.24 -22.83
N GLU A 132 -4.55 -2.62 -23.70
CA GLU A 132 -5.54 -3.64 -23.40
C GLU A 132 -5.01 -5.08 -23.54
N LYS A 133 -3.94 -5.30 -24.32
CA LYS A 133 -3.50 -6.65 -24.76
C LYS A 133 -3.33 -7.65 -23.61
N ASN A 134 -2.78 -7.21 -22.49
CA ASN A 134 -2.48 -8.05 -21.33
C ASN A 134 -3.28 -7.64 -20.08
N TRP A 135 -4.34 -6.85 -20.24
CA TRP A 135 -5.03 -6.21 -19.12
C TRP A 135 -5.52 -7.20 -18.06
N ASP A 136 -6.26 -8.22 -18.48
CA ASP A 136 -6.89 -9.17 -17.55
C ASP A 136 -5.83 -9.96 -16.77
N HIS A 137 -4.68 -10.24 -17.38
CA HIS A 137 -3.53 -10.86 -16.71
C HIS A 137 -2.91 -9.92 -15.68
N CYS A 138 -2.68 -8.65 -16.04
CA CYS A 138 -2.15 -7.65 -15.11
C CYS A 138 -3.08 -7.40 -13.93
N GLU A 139 -4.39 -7.32 -14.18
CA GLU A 139 -5.42 -7.12 -13.16
C GLU A 139 -5.52 -8.33 -12.22
N ALA A 140 -5.54 -9.56 -12.74
CA ALA A 140 -5.52 -10.77 -11.93
C ALA A 140 -4.24 -10.87 -11.07
N SER A 141 -3.09 -10.51 -11.65
CA SER A 141 -1.82 -10.51 -10.92
C SER A 141 -1.80 -9.47 -9.80
N ALA A 142 -2.33 -8.27 -10.04
CA ALA A 142 -2.46 -7.23 -9.03
C ALA A 142 -3.45 -7.63 -7.92
N ALA A 143 -4.60 -8.20 -8.29
CA ALA A 143 -5.60 -8.70 -7.36
C ALA A 143 -5.04 -9.76 -6.40
N ALA A 144 -4.26 -10.71 -6.93
CA ALA A 144 -3.63 -11.75 -6.14
C ALA A 144 -2.55 -11.18 -5.20
N MET A 145 -1.65 -10.34 -5.71
CA MET A 145 -0.56 -9.77 -4.91
C MET A 145 -1.06 -8.85 -3.79
N LEU A 146 -2.12 -8.08 -4.06
CA LEU A 146 -2.72 -7.15 -3.10
C LEU A 146 -3.75 -7.83 -2.17
N LYS A 147 -3.91 -9.15 -2.27
CA LYS A 147 -4.78 -9.97 -1.40
C LYS A 147 -6.19 -9.38 -1.28
N ILE A 148 -6.81 -9.05 -2.41
CA ILE A 148 -8.12 -8.37 -2.39
C ILE A 148 -9.21 -9.30 -1.85
N GLN A 149 -10.04 -8.80 -0.94
CA GLN A 149 -11.16 -9.53 -0.34
C GLN A 149 -12.45 -8.73 -0.47
N SER A 150 -13.58 -9.43 -0.65
CA SER A 150 -14.90 -8.81 -0.50
C SER A 150 -15.15 -8.51 0.97
N VAL A 151 -15.80 -7.38 1.25
CA VAL A 151 -16.16 -7.02 2.63
C VAL A 151 -17.21 -8.03 3.14
N PRO A 152 -16.94 -8.78 4.23
CA PRO A 152 -17.83 -9.84 4.69
C PRO A 152 -19.02 -9.34 5.50
N VAL A 153 -18.98 -8.07 5.94
CA VAL A 153 -19.96 -7.47 6.83
C VAL A 153 -20.38 -6.10 6.35
N LYS A 154 -21.60 -5.70 6.69
CA LYS A 154 -22.04 -4.32 6.54
C LYS A 154 -21.63 -3.52 7.76
N PHE A 155 -20.77 -2.52 7.57
CA PHE A 155 -20.37 -1.62 8.65
C PHE A 155 -21.53 -0.69 9.05
N SER A 156 -21.52 -0.20 10.29
CA SER A 156 -22.55 0.71 10.83
C SER A 156 -22.78 1.95 9.96
N VAL A 157 -21.70 2.54 9.43
CA VAL A 157 -21.78 3.67 8.48
C VAL A 157 -22.50 3.26 7.19
N GLY A 158 -22.23 2.06 6.68
CA GLY A 158 -22.92 1.53 5.51
C GLY A 158 -24.41 1.31 5.75
N GLN A 159 -24.79 0.86 6.96
CA GLN A 159 -26.21 0.75 7.34
C GLN A 159 -26.89 2.12 7.40
N ALA A 160 -26.25 3.11 8.05
CA ALA A 160 -26.80 4.45 8.15
C ALA A 160 -26.99 5.12 6.77
N LEU A 161 -26.04 4.94 5.85
CA LEU A 161 -26.14 5.47 4.49
C LEU A 161 -27.25 4.78 3.68
N GLU A 162 -27.45 3.47 3.87
CA GLU A 162 -28.57 2.76 3.26
C GLU A 162 -29.91 3.26 3.80
N ASP A 163 -30.03 3.43 5.12
CA ASP A 163 -31.27 3.91 5.75
C ASP A 163 -31.66 5.30 5.20
N ILE A 164 -30.67 6.16 4.92
CA ILE A 164 -30.88 7.46 4.27
C ILE A 164 -31.31 7.27 2.81
N ALA A 165 -30.61 6.42 2.04
CA ALA A 165 -30.94 6.19 0.63
C ALA A 165 -32.37 5.65 0.44
N ILE A 166 -32.81 4.74 1.32
CA ILE A 166 -34.18 4.21 1.35
C ILE A 166 -35.19 5.31 1.66
N LYS A 167 -34.91 6.17 2.67
CA LYS A 167 -35.80 7.27 3.05
C LYS A 167 -35.93 8.35 1.97
N GLU A 168 -34.85 8.63 1.26
CA GLU A 168 -34.78 9.69 0.24
C GLU A 168 -35.15 9.19 -1.17
N GLU A 169 -35.64 7.95 -1.30
CA GLU A 169 -36.02 7.31 -2.58
C GLU A 169 -34.91 7.39 -3.66
N VAL A 170 -33.64 7.37 -3.24
CA VAL A 170 -32.48 7.50 -4.14
C VAL A 170 -32.21 6.17 -4.87
N GLY A 171 -33.10 5.79 -5.78
CA GLY A 171 -32.92 4.72 -6.76
C GLY A 171 -32.50 3.33 -6.24
N GLU A 172 -32.30 2.39 -7.15
CA GLU A 172 -31.71 1.08 -6.79
C GLU A 172 -30.24 1.27 -6.39
N THR A 173 -29.92 1.06 -5.12
CA THR A 173 -28.55 0.91 -4.65
C THR A 173 -28.01 -0.41 -5.17
N SER A 174 -27.30 -0.38 -6.30
CA SER A 174 -26.61 -1.57 -6.81
C SER A 174 -25.58 -2.02 -5.78
N GLU A 175 -25.71 -3.25 -5.27
CA GLU A 175 -24.68 -3.93 -4.49
C GLU A 175 -23.42 -4.11 -5.34
N THR A 176 -22.61 -3.08 -5.43
CA THR A 176 -21.25 -3.24 -5.94
C THR A 176 -20.48 -3.89 -4.80
N SER A 177 -20.13 -5.18 -4.95
CA SER A 177 -19.23 -5.86 -3.99
C SER A 177 -17.86 -5.19 -4.07
N VAL A 178 -17.67 -4.13 -3.30
CA VAL A 178 -16.40 -3.43 -3.19
C VAL A 178 -15.39 -4.40 -2.59
N LYS A 179 -14.27 -4.57 -3.29
CA LYS A 179 -13.14 -5.35 -2.79
C LYS A 179 -12.14 -4.42 -2.13
N LEU A 180 -11.55 -4.87 -1.03
CA LEU A 180 -10.57 -4.13 -0.27
C LEU A 180 -9.25 -4.90 -0.15
N THR A 181 -8.12 -4.19 -0.08
CA THR A 181 -6.80 -4.73 0.31
C THR A 181 -6.70 -4.83 1.83
N VAL A 182 -7.62 -5.55 2.46
CA VAL A 182 -7.75 -5.68 3.91
C VAL A 182 -7.97 -7.15 4.23
N ASN A 183 -7.27 -7.65 5.24
CA ASN A 183 -7.46 -9.00 5.76
C ASN A 183 -8.68 -9.02 6.68
N PHE A 184 -9.71 -9.77 6.28
CA PHE A 184 -10.91 -10.03 7.07
C PHE A 184 -10.95 -11.44 7.66
N ASP A 185 -9.94 -12.27 7.40
CA ASP A 185 -9.86 -13.60 7.95
C ASP A 185 -9.62 -13.51 9.46
N PHE A 186 -10.49 -14.15 10.25
CA PHE A 186 -10.30 -14.24 11.70
C PHE A 186 -9.24 -15.29 12.00
N GLU A 187 -8.11 -14.89 12.58
CA GLU A 187 -7.20 -15.85 13.20
C GLU A 187 -7.88 -16.44 14.44
N ASP A 188 -8.24 -17.72 14.35
CA ASP A 188 -8.56 -18.54 15.51
C ASP A 188 -7.24 -18.63 16.31
N GLN A 189 -7.09 -17.87 17.40
CA GLN A 189 -5.88 -17.87 18.25
C GLN A 189 -5.72 -19.22 18.98
N ARG A 190 -5.50 -20.32 18.25
CA ARG A 190 -5.06 -21.59 18.83
C ARG A 190 -3.54 -21.57 18.88
N PRO A 191 -2.94 -21.69 20.07
CA PRO A 191 -1.49 -21.81 20.18
C PRO A 191 -1.08 -23.18 19.64
N GLY A 192 -0.59 -23.23 18.40
CA GLY A 192 -0.27 -24.47 17.72
C GLY A 192 0.79 -24.31 16.63
N ASN A 193 2.06 -24.49 17.03
CA ASN A 193 3.21 -24.93 16.24
C ASN A 193 3.25 -24.55 14.74
N THR A 194 4.05 -23.55 14.39
CA THR A 194 5.07 -23.68 13.34
C THR A 194 6.11 -22.56 13.49
N GLU A 195 7.36 -22.92 13.80
CA GLU A 195 8.50 -21.98 13.88
C GLU A 195 9.02 -21.56 12.49
N THR A 196 8.12 -21.36 11.51
CA THR A 196 8.49 -20.94 10.16
C THR A 196 7.76 -19.65 9.79
N SER A 197 8.50 -18.54 9.88
CA SER A 197 8.18 -17.16 9.47
C SER A 197 7.52 -16.23 10.49
N LYS A 198 8.26 -15.86 11.55
CA LYS A 198 7.98 -14.69 12.42
C LYS A 198 7.97 -13.33 11.69
N LEU A 199 8.01 -13.31 10.36
CA LEU A 199 8.12 -12.11 9.53
C LEU A 199 6.78 -11.61 8.97
N GLN A 200 5.63 -12.28 9.19
CA GLN A 200 4.56 -12.09 8.19
C GLN A 200 3.11 -12.48 8.49
N GLU A 201 2.66 -12.57 9.73
CA GLU A 201 1.22 -12.70 9.96
C GLU A 201 0.57 -11.31 9.94
N MET A 202 -0.24 -11.06 8.91
CA MET A 202 -1.12 -9.89 8.85
C MET A 202 -2.21 -10.06 9.90
N GLY A 203 -2.48 -9.01 10.68
CA GLY A 203 -3.61 -9.03 11.60
C GLY A 203 -4.95 -9.09 10.87
N SER A 204 -6.04 -9.29 11.62
CA SER A 204 -7.41 -9.26 11.11
C SER A 204 -8.05 -7.88 11.32
N CYS A 205 -8.94 -7.48 10.43
CA CYS A 205 -9.61 -6.18 10.51
C CYS A 205 -10.62 -6.15 11.66
N LEU A 206 -10.39 -5.25 12.62
CA LEU A 206 -11.29 -5.02 13.75
C LEU A 206 -12.32 -3.90 13.53
N ALA A 207 -12.54 -3.50 12.28
CA ALA A 207 -13.49 -2.43 11.92
C ALA A 207 -13.23 -1.06 12.60
N CYS A 208 -11.97 -0.74 12.93
CA CYS A 208 -11.61 0.46 13.71
C CYS A 208 -11.77 1.81 12.98
N GLY A 209 -11.97 1.82 11.66
CA GLY A 209 -12.14 3.05 10.88
C GLY A 209 -10.86 3.85 10.59
N ASN A 210 -9.67 3.37 10.96
CA ASN A 210 -8.41 4.14 10.83
C ASN A 210 -7.74 4.08 9.43
N CYS A 211 -8.40 3.52 8.42
CA CYS A 211 -7.78 3.15 7.14
C CYS A 211 -7.03 4.30 6.43
N LEU A 212 -7.56 5.52 6.54
CA LEU A 212 -7.00 6.71 5.88
C LEU A 212 -5.76 7.30 6.58
N SER A 213 -5.48 6.83 7.78
CA SER A 213 -4.36 7.30 8.59
C SER A 213 -3.34 6.18 8.85
N GLY A 214 -3.52 5.04 8.18
CA GLY A 214 -2.75 3.81 8.41
C GLY A 214 -3.41 2.85 9.39
N CYS A 215 -3.20 1.55 9.20
CA CYS A 215 -3.87 0.52 9.99
C CYS A 215 -3.04 0.14 11.23
N PRO A 216 -3.51 0.42 12.46
CA PRO A 216 -2.76 0.13 13.67
C PRO A 216 -2.83 -1.34 14.11
N TYR A 217 -3.60 -2.17 13.39
CA TYR A 217 -3.81 -3.60 13.68
C TYR A 217 -3.16 -4.52 12.64
N ASN A 218 -2.24 -4.00 11.83
CA ASN A 218 -1.54 -4.79 10.81
C ASN A 218 -2.45 -5.51 9.79
N ALA A 219 -3.71 -5.08 9.63
CA ALA A 219 -4.71 -5.78 8.83
C ALA A 219 -4.80 -5.32 7.37
N LYS A 220 -4.16 -4.20 7.04
CA LYS A 220 -4.18 -3.64 5.68
C LYS A 220 -3.03 -4.20 4.85
N ALA A 221 -3.33 -4.77 3.68
CA ALA A 221 -2.35 -5.32 2.74
C ALA A 221 -1.64 -4.19 1.96
N SER A 222 -0.96 -3.28 2.67
CA SER A 222 -0.18 -2.20 2.07
C SER A 222 1.08 -2.73 1.36
N ASN A 223 1.71 -1.91 0.50
CA ASN A 223 2.78 -2.37 -0.40
C ASN A 223 4.06 -2.79 0.32
N ASP A 224 4.32 -2.27 1.52
CA ASP A 224 5.35 -2.74 2.46
C ASP A 224 5.14 -4.19 2.90
N LYS A 225 3.89 -4.68 2.88
CA LYS A 225 3.49 -6.03 3.28
C LYS A 225 3.17 -6.96 2.10
N THR A 226 3.17 -6.43 0.89
CA THR A 226 2.88 -7.19 -0.33
C THR A 226 4.06 -7.12 -1.29
N TYR A 227 4.03 -6.23 -2.28
CA TYR A 227 5.04 -6.14 -3.32
C TYR A 227 6.47 -5.95 -2.81
N LEU A 228 6.69 -5.02 -1.86
CA LEU A 228 8.04 -4.75 -1.35
C LEU A 228 8.58 -5.94 -0.55
N LEU A 229 7.69 -6.64 0.13
CA LEU A 229 8.04 -7.84 0.89
C LEU A 229 8.48 -8.97 -0.03
N SER A 230 7.74 -9.20 -1.12
CA SER A 230 8.13 -10.14 -2.17
C SER A 230 9.43 -9.73 -2.86
N ALA A 231 9.67 -8.43 -3.08
CA ALA A 231 10.93 -7.94 -3.63
C ALA A 231 12.13 -8.29 -2.73
N ILE A 232 12.00 -8.06 -1.41
CA ILE A 232 13.04 -8.38 -0.43
C ILE A 232 13.29 -9.89 -0.37
N GLN A 233 12.23 -10.70 -0.35
CA GLN A 233 12.34 -12.16 -0.33
C GLN A 233 13.03 -12.71 -1.58
N ALA A 234 12.73 -12.17 -2.76
CA ALA A 234 13.40 -12.56 -4.00
C ALA A 234 14.92 -12.30 -3.91
N CYS A 235 15.34 -11.12 -3.43
CA CYS A 235 16.76 -10.81 -3.23
C CYS A 235 17.45 -11.74 -2.22
N LEU A 236 16.75 -12.18 -1.16
CA LEU A 236 17.29 -13.11 -0.17
C LEU A 236 17.50 -14.52 -0.77
N ILE A 237 16.64 -14.95 -1.69
CA ILE A 237 16.77 -16.24 -2.39
C ILE A 237 17.99 -16.22 -3.33
N TYR A 238 18.22 -15.13 -4.07
CA TYR A 238 19.38 -15.02 -4.98
C TYR A 238 20.72 -14.89 -4.24
N ASN A 239 20.74 -14.37 -3.00
CA ASN A 239 21.94 -14.35 -2.15
C ASN A 239 22.19 -15.65 -1.39
N HIS A 240 21.34 -16.66 -1.58
CA HIS A 240 21.60 -18.03 -1.13
C HIS A 240 21.79 -18.91 -2.38
N PRO A 241 22.99 -18.95 -2.99
CA PRO A 241 23.29 -20.07 -3.86
C PRO A 241 23.17 -21.31 -2.99
N LEU A 242 22.33 -22.24 -3.44
CA LEU A 242 22.27 -23.60 -2.95
C LEU A 242 23.71 -24.14 -2.85
N ILE A 243 23.98 -24.78 -1.72
CA ILE A 243 25.20 -25.49 -1.33
C ILE A 243 25.89 -26.16 -2.52
#